data_AF-Q0UQF3-F1
#
_entry.id   AF-Q0UQF3-F1
#
_cell.length_a   1.000
_cell.length_b   1.000
_cell.length_c   1.000
_cell.angle_alpha   90.00
_cell.angle_beta   90.00
_cell.angle_gamma   90.00
#
_symmetry.space_group_name_H-M   'P 1'
#
loop_
_entity.id
_entity.type
_entity.pdbx_description
1 polymer ?
#
loop_
_entity_poly.entity_id
_entity_poly.type
_entity_poly.pdbx_seq_one_letter_code
_entity_poly.pdbx_strand_id
1 'polypeptide(L)'
;MWPKMTYVLIEASSLDVELALFDPDYDPTYDLEASCPMCRNYTNATPDEALAAHLKTKYPSLYEERRVEEEVERGSRSGTDGIEGIMILIGNKHQLVEEADDANEHDWTFFVRTSRPDLVKHLTLRKPPYEVRRLGWGHFTLEAEIVLKEPYSWVVNDSGSRQAGLELSWALNFEGGGRQGRVRAKVKKFHEDTPPANGRRVLRSGRMATNAPVRVDDDEDDDADYDDDESDEDETSSEEEEISEFLDTP
;
A
#
# COMPACT_ATOMS: atom_id res chain seq x y z
N MET A 1 -8.32 -29.11 -10.04
CA MET A 1 -7.66 -27.92 -10.62
C MET A 1 -7.70 -26.87 -9.52
N TRP A 2 -6.58 -26.61 -8.86
CA TRP A 2 -6.53 -25.65 -7.76
C TRP A 2 -6.62 -24.24 -8.35
N PRO A 3 -7.41 -23.31 -7.76
CA PRO A 3 -7.45 -21.94 -8.24
C PRO A 3 -6.04 -21.34 -8.12
N LYS A 4 -5.57 -20.67 -9.19
CA LYS A 4 -4.33 -19.89 -9.12
C LYS A 4 -4.59 -18.74 -8.16
N MET A 5 -3.96 -18.79 -6.98
CA MET A 5 -3.91 -17.63 -6.09
C MET A 5 -3.07 -16.56 -6.77
N THR A 6 -3.64 -15.37 -6.88
CA THR A 6 -2.92 -14.18 -7.34
C THR A 6 -2.36 -13.45 -6.12
N TYR A 7 -1.12 -13.03 -6.25
CA TYR A 7 -0.36 -12.29 -5.25
C TYR A 7 0.05 -10.95 -5.81
N VAL A 8 0.32 -10.00 -4.93
CA VAL A 8 0.86 -8.72 -5.30
C VAL A 8 2.13 -8.47 -4.52
N LEU A 9 3.16 -8.07 -5.25
CA LEU A 9 4.42 -7.61 -4.71
C LEU A 9 4.33 -6.11 -4.45
N ILE A 10 4.61 -5.70 -3.22
CA ILE A 10 4.80 -4.28 -2.88
C ILE A 10 6.20 -4.09 -2.34
N GLU A 11 6.97 -3.21 -2.98
CA GLU A 11 8.27 -2.80 -2.49
C GLU A 11 8.10 -1.86 -1.29
N ALA A 12 8.87 -2.12 -0.23
CA ALA A 12 8.90 -1.24 0.92
C ALA A 12 9.55 0.08 0.54
N SER A 13 8.90 1.19 0.90
CA SER A 13 9.57 2.48 0.87
C SER A 13 10.61 2.49 2.01
N SER A 14 11.89 2.56 1.63
CA SER A 14 13.03 2.54 2.56
C SER A 14 13.37 3.93 3.12
N LEU A 15 12.42 4.86 3.17
CA LEU A 15 12.69 6.21 3.68
C LEU A 15 13.17 6.09 5.13
N ASP A 16 14.45 6.41 5.30
CA ASP A 16 15.33 5.93 6.36
C ASP A 16 14.82 6.24 7.77
N VAL A 17 14.26 5.22 8.43
CA VAL A 17 14.09 5.22 9.88
C VAL A 17 15.25 4.43 10.46
N GLU A 18 16.23 5.13 11.04
CA GLU A 18 17.31 4.49 11.80
C GLU A 18 16.71 3.65 12.94
N LEU A 19 17.16 2.40 13.08
CA LEU A 19 16.67 1.49 14.13
C LEU A 19 16.96 2.00 15.56
N ALA A 20 17.83 2.99 15.74
CA ALA A 20 18.04 3.64 17.03
C ALA A 20 16.78 4.36 17.56
N LEU A 21 15.84 4.71 16.66
CA LEU A 21 14.55 5.33 16.99
C LEU A 21 13.41 4.30 17.10
N PHE A 22 13.73 3.01 17.04
CA PHE A 22 12.73 1.94 17.10
C PHE A 22 12.31 1.65 18.53
N ASP A 23 11.01 1.77 18.79
CA ASP A 23 10.38 1.25 20.00
C ASP A 23 10.12 -0.27 19.82
N PRO A 24 10.66 -1.17 20.67
CA PRO A 24 10.31 -2.59 20.61
C PRO A 24 8.81 -2.86 20.80
N ASP A 25 8.11 -1.95 21.48
CA ASP A 25 6.65 -1.93 21.63
C ASP A 25 5.97 -1.07 20.55
N TYR A 26 6.69 -0.71 19.46
CA TYR A 26 6.21 0.13 18.37
C TYR A 26 4.81 -0.29 17.94
N ASP A 27 3.88 0.62 18.20
CA ASP A 27 2.53 0.52 17.74
C ASP A 27 2.48 1.04 16.29
N PRO A 28 2.24 0.17 15.30
CA PRO A 28 2.13 0.52 13.88
C PRO A 28 1.02 1.51 13.54
N THR A 29 0.24 1.98 14.52
CA THR A 29 -0.67 3.12 14.37
C THR A 29 0.00 4.49 14.58
N TYR A 30 1.21 4.58 15.11
CA TYR A 30 1.92 5.87 15.26
C TYR A 30 2.69 6.23 13.97
N ASP A 31 2.33 7.37 13.38
CA ASP A 31 3.03 7.95 12.23
C ASP A 31 4.35 8.60 12.68
N LEU A 32 5.48 8.14 12.12
CA LEU A 32 6.75 8.90 12.18
C LEU A 32 7.00 9.70 10.88
N GLU A 33 6.08 9.66 9.93
CA GLU A 33 6.12 10.50 8.72
C GLU A 33 5.28 11.76 8.97
N ALA A 34 5.86 12.94 8.75
CA ALA A 34 5.04 14.13 8.64
C ALA A 34 4.31 14.07 7.29
N SER A 35 2.98 13.92 7.33
CA SER A 35 2.16 14.15 6.16
C SER A 35 2.09 15.64 5.90
N CYS A 36 2.45 16.05 4.68
CA CYS A 36 2.17 17.40 4.23
C CYS A 36 0.65 17.58 4.20
N PRO A 37 0.06 18.54 4.95
CA PRO A 37 -1.39 18.69 5.05
C PRO A 37 -2.06 19.14 3.74
N MET A 38 -1.28 19.38 2.68
CA MET A 38 -1.76 19.86 1.39
C MET A 38 -1.36 18.95 0.22
N CYS A 39 -0.16 18.37 0.24
CA CYS A 39 0.48 17.87 -0.98
C CYS A 39 0.48 16.33 -1.11
N ARG A 40 -0.24 15.59 -0.25
CA ARG A 40 -0.27 14.11 -0.18
C ARG A 40 1.12 13.45 -0.19
N ASN A 41 2.16 14.24 0.01
CA ASN A 41 3.55 13.82 -0.03
C ASN A 41 3.99 13.48 1.38
N TYR A 42 4.63 12.32 1.51
CA TYR A 42 5.15 11.82 2.76
C TYR A 42 6.62 12.20 2.87
N THR A 43 7.00 12.77 4.01
CA THR A 43 8.37 13.22 4.22
C THR A 43 8.86 12.84 5.62
N ASN A 44 10.18 12.70 5.75
CA ASN A 44 10.87 12.55 7.02
C ASN A 44 11.12 13.89 7.73
N ALA A 45 10.53 14.99 7.22
CA ALA A 45 10.66 16.30 7.83
C ALA A 45 9.84 16.37 9.13
N THR A 46 10.24 17.22 10.07
CA THR A 46 9.43 17.50 11.25
C THR A 46 8.22 18.36 10.85
N PRO A 47 7.02 18.11 11.41
CA PRO A 47 5.84 18.92 11.12
C PRO A 47 6.05 20.38 11.57
N ASP A 48 5.81 21.34 10.69
CA ASP A 48 5.72 22.76 11.06
C ASP A 48 4.29 23.07 11.54
N GLU A 49 4.13 23.13 12.87
CA GLU A 49 2.84 23.39 13.51
C GLU A 49 2.26 24.78 13.18
N ALA A 50 3.12 25.79 13.00
CA ALA A 50 2.70 27.15 12.71
C ALA A 50 2.16 27.25 11.28
N LEU A 51 2.86 26.64 10.33
CA LEU A 51 2.40 26.53 8.95
C LEU A 51 1.13 25.69 8.85
N ALA A 52 1.04 24.57 9.58
CA ALA A 52 -0.16 23.74 9.62
C ALA A 52 -1.38 24.51 10.15
N ALA A 53 -1.22 25.29 11.22
CA ALA A 53 -2.29 26.14 11.76
C ALA A 53 -2.73 27.23 10.77
N HIS A 54 -1.78 27.85 10.07
CA HIS A 54 -2.07 28.83 9.03
C HIS A 54 -2.84 28.22 7.86
N LEU A 55 -2.40 27.07 7.35
CA LEU A 55 -3.05 26.35 6.25
C LEU A 55 -4.45 25.88 6.64
N LYS A 56 -4.64 25.40 7.87
CA LYS A 56 -5.96 25.01 8.39
C LYS A 56 -6.95 26.18 8.43
N THR A 57 -6.46 27.39 8.72
CA THR A 57 -7.29 28.61 8.70
C THR A 57 -7.62 29.04 7.27
N LYS A 58 -6.65 28.91 6.35
CA LYS A 58 -6.78 29.36 4.96
C LYS A 58 -7.58 28.38 4.08
N TYR A 59 -7.47 27.08 4.34
CA TYR A 59 -8.08 26.01 3.55
C TYR A 59 -8.80 24.98 4.45
N PRO A 60 -9.84 25.39 5.20
CA PRO A 60 -10.44 24.53 6.23
C PRO A 60 -11.08 23.25 5.66
N SER A 61 -11.71 23.32 4.48
CA SER A 61 -12.35 22.16 3.85
C SER A 61 -11.34 21.12 3.37
N LEU A 62 -10.28 21.56 2.67
CA LEU A 62 -9.22 20.67 2.17
C LEU A 62 -8.47 20.01 3.33
N TYR A 63 -8.24 20.75 4.41
CA TYR A 63 -7.59 20.22 5.60
C TYR A 63 -8.43 19.12 6.27
N GLU A 64 -9.75 19.31 6.32
CA GLU A 64 -10.68 18.32 6.86
C GLU A 64 -10.79 17.08 5.96
N GLU A 65 -10.91 17.27 4.65
CA GLU A 65 -10.89 16.18 3.67
C GLU A 65 -9.60 15.36 3.80
N ARG A 66 -8.45 16.03 3.89
CA ARG A 66 -7.16 15.37 4.04
C ARG A 66 -7.05 14.59 5.35
N ARG A 67 -7.57 15.14 6.45
CA ARG A 67 -7.63 14.41 7.73
C ARG A 67 -8.41 13.10 7.60
N VAL A 68 -9.55 13.14 6.90
CA VAL A 68 -10.35 11.94 6.65
C VAL A 68 -9.61 10.93 5.77
N GLU A 69 -8.93 11.37 4.72
CA GLU A 69 -8.09 10.49 3.89
C GLU A 69 -7.01 9.78 4.72
N GLU A 70 -6.32 10.51 5.59
CA GLU A 70 -5.25 9.96 6.44
C GLU A 70 -5.78 8.98 7.48
N GLU A 71 -6.94 9.25 8.09
CA GLU A 71 -7.60 8.28 8.98
C GLU A 71 -7.94 6.98 8.25
N VAL A 72 -8.31 7.06 6.97
CA VAL A 72 -8.59 5.88 6.13
C VAL A 72 -7.31 5.13 5.78
N GLU A 73 -6.27 5.84 5.33
CA GLU A 73 -4.97 5.25 4.99
C GLU A 73 -4.31 4.56 6.18
N ARG A 74 -4.50 5.08 7.40
CA ARG A 74 -4.01 4.47 8.64
C ARG A 74 -4.84 3.27 9.10
N GLY A 75 -6.05 3.11 8.56
CA GLY A 75 -7.01 2.10 9.01
C GLY A 75 -7.75 2.48 10.31
N SER A 76 -7.67 3.74 10.74
CA SER A 76 -8.45 4.27 11.87
C SER A 76 -9.93 4.45 11.49
N ARG A 77 -10.20 4.61 10.19
CA ARG A 77 -11.54 4.75 9.62
C ARG A 77 -11.68 3.89 8.36
N SER A 78 -12.87 3.35 8.12
CA SER A 78 -13.19 2.75 6.81
C SER A 78 -13.46 3.86 5.80
N GLY A 79 -12.78 3.79 4.66
CA GLY A 79 -13.00 4.67 3.52
C GLY A 79 -14.29 4.39 2.77
N THR A 80 -14.49 5.13 1.68
CA THR A 80 -15.55 4.87 0.72
C THR A 80 -15.48 3.41 0.26
N ASP A 81 -16.63 2.73 0.19
CA ASP A 81 -16.73 1.32 -0.24
C ASP A 81 -16.08 0.29 0.72
N GLY A 82 -15.86 0.67 1.99
CA GLY A 82 -15.41 -0.26 3.04
C GLY A 82 -13.93 -0.66 2.92
N ILE A 83 -13.13 0.13 2.21
CA ILE A 83 -11.68 -0.03 2.13
C ILE A 83 -11.05 0.50 3.42
N GLU A 84 -10.23 -0.32 4.06
CA GLU A 84 -9.45 0.04 5.25
C GLU A 84 -7.97 0.02 4.89
N GLY A 85 -7.22 1.03 5.35
CA GLY A 85 -5.76 1.02 5.26
C GLY A 85 -5.14 0.06 6.28
N ILE A 86 -4.01 -0.53 5.92
CA ILE A 86 -3.16 -1.31 6.83
C ILE A 86 -1.71 -0.92 6.62
N MET A 87 -1.05 -0.58 7.71
CA MET A 87 0.38 -0.26 7.74
C MET A 87 1.16 -1.52 8.05
N ILE A 88 2.19 -1.78 7.26
CA ILE A 88 3.10 -2.90 7.44
C ILE A 88 4.52 -2.36 7.55
N LEU A 89 5.22 -2.82 8.58
CA LEU A 89 6.66 -2.66 8.69
C LEU A 89 7.35 -3.94 8.30
N ILE A 90 8.43 -3.81 7.55
CA ILE A 90 9.33 -4.90 7.19
C ILE A 90 10.75 -4.44 7.39
N GLY A 91 11.59 -5.27 8.02
CA GLY A 91 12.95 -4.84 8.34
C GLY A 91 13.79 -5.94 8.94
N ASN A 92 15.03 -5.59 9.24
CA ASN A 92 15.92 -6.44 10.00
C ASN A 92 16.78 -5.64 10.97
N LYS A 93 16.98 -6.20 12.16
CA LYS A 93 18.05 -5.78 13.08
C LYS A 93 19.23 -6.75 12.98
N HIS A 94 20.42 -6.31 13.33
CA HIS A 94 21.56 -7.20 13.48
C HIS A 94 22.55 -6.70 14.54
N GLN A 95 23.40 -7.62 15.00
CA GLN A 95 24.57 -7.33 15.82
C GLN A 95 25.74 -8.19 15.31
N LEU A 96 26.94 -7.63 15.31
CA LEU A 96 28.15 -8.40 15.03
C LEU A 96 28.43 -9.36 16.19
N VAL A 97 28.75 -10.61 15.88
CA VAL A 97 29.11 -11.63 16.88
C VAL A 97 30.62 -11.52 17.14
N GLU A 98 31.01 -10.96 18.28
CA GLU A 98 32.41 -10.68 18.60
C GLU A 98 33.26 -11.94 18.85
N GLU A 99 32.62 -13.05 19.27
CA GLU A 99 33.27 -14.33 19.59
C GLU A 99 33.07 -15.39 18.50
N ALA A 100 32.74 -14.98 17.27
CA ALA A 100 32.57 -15.90 16.15
C ALA A 100 33.91 -16.42 15.61
N ASP A 101 33.89 -17.63 15.07
CA ASP A 101 35.02 -18.20 14.33
C ASP A 101 35.34 -17.37 13.06
N ASP A 102 34.33 -16.68 12.52
CA ASP A 102 34.41 -15.79 11.37
C ASP A 102 34.21 -14.31 11.77
N ALA A 103 35.13 -13.43 11.36
CA ALA A 103 35.14 -12.00 11.73
C ALA A 103 33.95 -11.16 11.20
N ASN A 104 33.01 -11.77 10.46
CA ASN A 104 31.88 -11.09 9.82
C ASN A 104 30.55 -11.83 10.05
N GLU A 105 30.46 -12.62 11.11
CA GLU A 105 29.21 -13.27 11.49
C GLU A 105 28.28 -12.28 12.19
N HIS A 106 27.05 -12.21 11.70
CA HIS A 106 26.01 -11.37 12.28
C HIS A 106 24.89 -12.22 12.85
N ASP A 107 24.44 -11.84 14.05
CA ASP A 107 23.16 -12.27 14.58
C ASP A 107 22.09 -11.30 14.10
N TRP A 108 21.32 -11.72 13.10
CA TRP A 108 20.30 -10.90 12.49
C TRP A 108 18.91 -11.44 12.76
N THR A 109 17.96 -10.51 12.89
CA THR A 109 16.55 -10.81 13.04
C THR A 109 15.76 -10.05 12.00
N PHE A 110 15.12 -10.77 11.08
CA PHE A 110 14.13 -10.23 10.15
C PHE A 110 12.75 -10.23 10.80
N PHE A 111 11.97 -9.18 10.56
CA PHE A 111 10.65 -9.01 11.16
C PHE A 111 9.65 -8.41 10.18
N VAL A 112 8.38 -8.78 10.36
CA VAL A 112 7.23 -8.16 9.70
C VAL A 112 6.16 -7.82 10.75
N ARG A 113 5.77 -6.55 10.85
CA ARG A 113 4.75 -6.07 11.80
C ARG A 113 3.61 -5.40 11.05
N THR A 114 2.37 -5.53 11.53
CA THR A 114 1.19 -4.98 10.85
C THR A 114 0.31 -4.22 11.85
N SER A 115 -0.37 -3.15 11.41
CA SER A 115 -1.32 -2.40 12.24
C SER A 115 -2.61 -3.14 12.55
N ARG A 116 -2.91 -4.20 11.81
CA ARG A 116 -4.10 -5.03 11.97
C ARG A 116 -3.71 -6.51 12.06
N PRO A 117 -2.99 -6.92 13.12
CA PRO A 117 -2.60 -8.33 13.30
C PRO A 117 -3.83 -9.23 13.49
N ASP A 118 -4.96 -8.67 13.92
CA ASP A 118 -6.25 -9.35 14.03
C ASP A 118 -6.76 -9.89 12.69
N LEU A 119 -6.42 -9.23 11.57
CA LEU A 119 -6.84 -9.63 10.23
C LEU A 119 -5.94 -10.69 9.60
N VAL A 120 -4.76 -10.94 10.14
CA VAL A 120 -3.79 -11.88 9.55
C VAL A 120 -4.17 -13.33 9.89
N LYS A 121 -4.33 -14.17 8.86
CA LYS A 121 -4.56 -15.61 9.00
C LYS A 121 -3.26 -16.36 9.21
N HIS A 122 -2.31 -16.14 8.32
CA HIS A 122 -0.95 -16.67 8.45
C HIS A 122 0.05 -15.77 7.74
N LEU A 123 1.27 -15.83 8.24
CA LEU A 123 2.44 -15.25 7.62
C LEU A 123 3.43 -16.40 7.39
N THR A 124 4.27 -16.34 6.36
CA THR A 124 5.28 -17.40 6.10
C THR A 124 6.18 -17.63 7.32
N LEU A 125 6.34 -16.59 8.15
CA LEU A 125 6.85 -16.68 9.51
C LEU A 125 5.73 -17.20 10.43
N ARG A 126 5.87 -18.44 10.89
CA ARG A 126 4.74 -19.24 11.41
C ARG A 126 4.06 -18.73 12.68
N LYS A 127 4.66 -17.81 13.45
CA LYS A 127 4.12 -17.33 14.74
C LYS A 127 4.39 -15.84 14.97
N PRO A 128 3.40 -15.05 15.46
CA PRO A 128 3.64 -13.71 16.00
C PRO A 128 4.75 -13.73 17.07
N PRO A 129 5.67 -12.76 17.13
CA PRO A 129 5.72 -11.47 16.41
C PRO A 129 6.19 -11.50 14.94
N TYR A 130 6.12 -12.67 14.28
CA TYR A 130 6.50 -12.83 12.87
C TYR A 130 7.95 -12.39 12.63
N GLU A 131 8.84 -13.00 13.39
CA GLU A 131 10.28 -12.73 13.34
C GLU A 131 11.06 -14.03 13.09
N VAL A 132 12.18 -13.92 12.38
CA VAL A 132 13.15 -15.01 12.23
C VAL A 132 14.53 -14.50 12.60
N ARG A 133 15.15 -15.16 13.57
CA ARG A 133 16.52 -14.91 14.01
C ARG A 133 17.46 -16.00 13.51
N ARG A 134 18.61 -15.61 12.97
CA ARG A 134 19.63 -16.50 12.42
C ARG A 134 21.00 -15.87 12.59
N LEU A 135 22.01 -16.73 12.61
CA LEU A 135 23.40 -16.35 12.46
C LEU A 135 23.79 -16.50 10.99
N GLY A 136 24.60 -15.59 10.48
CA GLY A 136 25.17 -15.72 9.14
C GLY A 136 25.89 -14.47 8.67
N TRP A 137 26.47 -14.57 7.48
CA TRP A 137 27.20 -13.52 6.82
C TRP A 137 26.64 -13.28 5.41
N GLY A 138 26.77 -12.05 4.90
CA GLY A 138 26.41 -11.68 3.54
C GLY A 138 25.00 -11.12 3.37
N HIS A 139 24.80 -10.37 2.28
CA HIS A 139 23.52 -9.74 1.92
C HIS A 139 22.68 -10.66 1.05
N PHE A 140 21.41 -10.81 1.39
CA PHE A 140 20.41 -11.50 0.58
C PHE A 140 19.03 -10.90 0.84
N THR A 141 18.12 -11.17 -0.09
CA THR A 141 16.74 -10.72 -0.03
C THR A 141 15.86 -11.79 0.60
N LEU A 142 15.03 -11.39 1.55
CA LEU A 142 14.02 -12.22 2.18
C LEU A 142 12.65 -11.86 1.62
N GLU A 143 11.86 -12.90 1.35
CA GLU A 143 10.47 -12.79 0.93
C GLU A 143 9.55 -13.17 2.09
N ALA A 144 8.49 -12.40 2.28
CA ALA A 144 7.45 -12.67 3.26
C ALA A 144 6.07 -12.54 2.62
N GLU A 145 5.17 -13.46 2.95
CA GLU A 145 3.80 -13.48 2.45
C GLU A 145 2.82 -13.27 3.61
N ILE A 146 1.92 -12.31 3.47
CA ILE A 146 0.84 -12.05 4.43
C ILE A 146 -0.49 -12.46 3.82
N VAL A 147 -1.16 -13.43 4.46
CA VAL A 147 -2.49 -13.89 4.05
C VAL A 147 -3.52 -13.48 5.10
N LEU A 148 -4.61 -12.86 4.64
CA LEU A 148 -5.68 -12.37 5.51
C LEU A 148 -6.70 -13.46 5.86
N LYS A 149 -7.42 -13.26 6.96
CA LYS A 149 -8.58 -14.06 7.34
C LYS A 149 -9.74 -13.69 6.42
N GLU A 150 -10.51 -14.68 5.98
CA GLU A 150 -11.82 -14.42 5.39
C GLU A 150 -12.70 -13.65 6.39
N PRO A 151 -13.54 -12.70 5.93
CA PRO A 151 -13.80 -12.33 4.54
C PRO A 151 -12.90 -11.21 3.96
N TYR A 152 -11.77 -10.90 4.61
CA TYR A 152 -10.88 -9.82 4.15
C TYR A 152 -10.01 -10.25 2.99
N SER A 153 -9.67 -9.31 2.12
CA SER A 153 -8.71 -9.51 1.04
C SER A 153 -7.98 -8.22 0.71
N TRP A 154 -6.77 -8.37 0.18
CA TRP A 154 -5.96 -7.26 -0.28
C TRP A 154 -6.60 -6.62 -1.51
N VAL A 155 -6.60 -5.29 -1.55
CA VAL A 155 -7.08 -4.49 -2.66
C VAL A 155 -5.86 -3.90 -3.35
N VAL A 156 -5.72 -4.21 -4.64
CA VAL A 156 -4.58 -3.72 -5.43
C VAL A 156 -5.11 -2.89 -6.57
N ASN A 157 -4.71 -1.62 -6.54
CA ASN A 157 -5.27 -0.50 -7.29
C ASN A 157 -6.77 -0.28 -6.94
N ASP A 158 -7.30 0.91 -7.25
CA ASP A 158 -8.71 1.23 -6.98
C ASP A 158 -9.69 0.43 -7.89
N SER A 159 -9.16 -0.54 -8.65
CA SER A 159 -9.90 -1.49 -9.50
C SER A 159 -10.65 -2.59 -8.72
N GLY A 160 -10.46 -2.66 -7.39
CA GLY A 160 -11.21 -3.58 -6.52
C GLY A 160 -10.85 -5.06 -6.71
N SER A 161 -9.74 -5.36 -7.38
CA SER A 161 -9.30 -6.75 -7.61
C SER A 161 -8.95 -7.43 -6.28
N ARG A 162 -9.51 -8.64 -6.07
CA ARG A 162 -9.33 -9.43 -4.84
C ARG A 162 -8.03 -10.20 -4.91
N GLN A 163 -7.12 -9.95 -3.97
CA GLN A 163 -5.83 -10.65 -3.91
C GLN A 163 -5.75 -11.50 -2.63
N ALA A 164 -5.22 -12.72 -2.78
CA ALA A 164 -5.22 -13.73 -1.72
C ALA A 164 -4.12 -13.49 -0.68
N GLY A 165 -2.96 -13.01 -1.14
CA GLY A 165 -1.82 -12.69 -0.30
C GLY A 165 -1.08 -11.45 -0.78
N LEU A 166 -0.34 -10.85 0.14
CA LEU A 166 0.56 -9.74 -0.11
C LEU A 166 1.99 -10.25 0.08
N GLU A 167 2.79 -10.13 -0.97
CA GLU A 167 4.19 -10.51 -0.99
C GLU A 167 5.06 -9.28 -0.75
N LEU A 168 6.02 -9.43 0.15
CA LEU A 168 6.95 -8.41 0.58
C LEU A 168 8.36 -8.89 0.36
N SER A 169 9.23 -8.01 -0.12
CA SER A 169 10.63 -8.29 -0.38
C SER A 169 11.50 -7.33 0.42
N TRP A 170 12.53 -7.84 1.08
CA TRP A 170 13.44 -7.05 1.90
C TRP A 170 14.88 -7.52 1.78
N ALA A 171 15.76 -6.61 1.35
CA ALA A 171 17.19 -6.84 1.36
C ALA A 171 17.75 -6.62 2.77
N LEU A 172 18.41 -7.65 3.34
CA LEU A 172 19.03 -7.51 4.65
C LEU A 172 20.08 -6.39 4.64
N ASN A 173 19.96 -5.50 5.60
CA ASN A 173 20.89 -4.40 5.80
C ASN A 173 21.71 -4.63 7.08
N PHE A 174 23.04 -4.59 6.95
CA PHE A 174 24.00 -4.77 8.05
C PHE A 174 24.73 -3.48 8.43
N GLU A 175 24.23 -2.32 7.99
CA GLU A 175 24.76 -1.03 8.40
C GLU A 175 24.15 -0.61 9.75
N GLY A 176 25.00 -0.12 10.65
CA GLY A 176 24.58 0.29 11.98
C GLY A 176 24.01 -0.90 12.78
N GLY A 177 22.74 -0.80 13.16
CA GLY A 177 22.00 -1.88 13.81
C GLY A 177 21.02 -2.61 12.88
N GLY A 178 21.00 -2.25 11.59
CA GLY A 178 20.05 -2.70 10.56
C GLY A 178 19.13 -1.59 10.08
N ARG A 179 18.13 -1.95 9.26
CA ARG A 179 17.15 -1.01 8.70
C ARG A 179 15.74 -1.60 8.64
N GLN A 180 14.77 -0.74 8.39
CA GLN A 180 13.38 -1.11 8.15
C GLN A 180 12.76 -0.20 7.09
N GLY A 181 11.67 -0.68 6.48
CA GLY A 181 10.86 0.04 5.52
C GLY A 181 9.37 -0.10 5.83
N ARG A 182 8.59 0.74 5.16
CA ARG A 182 7.14 0.85 5.34
C ARG A 182 6.41 0.46 4.08
N VAL A 183 5.30 -0.24 4.27
CA VAL A 183 4.37 -0.66 3.22
C VAL A 183 2.96 -0.26 3.62
N ARG A 184 2.36 0.62 2.82
CA ARG A 184 0.95 0.99 2.90
C ARG A 184 0.16 0.06 1.99
N ALA A 185 -0.77 -0.69 2.57
CA ALA A 185 -1.65 -1.56 1.81
C ALA A 185 -3.12 -1.25 2.14
N LYS A 186 -4.02 -1.68 1.25
CA LYS A 186 -5.46 -1.52 1.39
C LYS A 186 -6.11 -2.89 1.52
N VAL A 187 -7.10 -3.01 2.40
CA VAL A 187 -7.90 -4.23 2.58
C VAL A 187 -9.37 -3.92 2.46
N LYS A 188 -10.16 -4.88 2.00
CA LYS A 188 -11.62 -4.78 1.96
C LYS A 188 -12.25 -6.08 2.43
N LYS A 189 -13.38 -5.95 3.10
CA LYS A 189 -14.22 -7.07 3.51
C LYS A 189 -15.18 -7.45 2.38
N PHE A 190 -15.07 -8.68 1.87
CA PHE A 190 -15.95 -9.19 0.81
C PHE A 190 -16.98 -10.16 1.38
N HIS A 191 -18.25 -9.77 1.41
CA HIS A 191 -19.35 -10.67 1.77
C HIS A 191 -19.59 -11.69 0.65
N GLU A 192 -19.86 -12.95 1.00
CA GLU A 192 -20.00 -14.11 0.10
C GLU A 192 -21.22 -14.08 -0.85
N ASP A 193 -21.86 -12.93 -1.04
CA ASP A 193 -23.02 -12.81 -1.93
C ASP A 193 -22.61 -12.15 -3.26
N THR A 194 -21.90 -12.91 -4.10
CA THR A 194 -22.06 -12.95 -5.57
C THR A 194 -20.92 -13.80 -6.17
N PRO A 195 -21.20 -15.00 -6.71
CA PRO A 195 -20.18 -15.74 -7.46
C PRO A 195 -19.75 -14.93 -8.69
N PRO A 196 -18.47 -14.99 -9.11
CA PRO A 196 -18.00 -14.28 -10.30
C PRO A 196 -18.84 -14.70 -11.51
N ALA A 197 -19.56 -13.74 -12.09
CA ALA A 197 -20.34 -13.94 -13.29
C ALA A 197 -19.39 -14.25 -14.46
N ASN A 198 -19.10 -15.54 -14.68
CA ASN A 198 -18.48 -15.99 -15.91
C ASN A 198 -19.00 -17.37 -16.33
N GLY A 199 -20.06 -17.32 -17.14
CA GLY A 199 -20.16 -18.10 -18.38
C GLY A 199 -20.60 -19.56 -18.30
N ARG A 200 -21.92 -19.83 -18.41
CA ARG A 200 -22.45 -20.61 -19.55
C ARG A 200 -23.97 -20.49 -19.68
N ARG A 201 -24.39 -20.10 -20.88
CA ARG A 201 -25.77 -19.97 -21.38
C ARG A 201 -26.64 -21.17 -21.02
N VAL A 202 -27.77 -20.91 -20.36
CA VAL A 202 -28.92 -21.82 -20.34
C VAL A 202 -29.63 -21.68 -21.68
N LEU A 203 -29.38 -22.61 -22.60
CA LEU A 203 -30.25 -22.85 -23.74
C LEU A 203 -30.76 -24.28 -23.65
N ARG A 204 -32.02 -24.44 -23.23
CA ARG A 204 -32.85 -25.57 -23.65
C ARG A 204 -34.35 -25.26 -23.54
N SER A 205 -34.88 -24.89 -24.70
CA SER A 205 -36.21 -25.14 -25.29
C SER A 205 -37.29 -25.85 -24.45
N GLY A 206 -38.50 -25.28 -24.44
CA GLY A 206 -39.72 -25.94 -23.97
C GLY A 206 -41.04 -25.14 -24.05
N ARG A 207 -41.51 -24.84 -25.28
CA ARG A 207 -42.91 -24.66 -25.76
C ARG A 207 -44.03 -24.01 -24.89
N MET A 208 -44.54 -22.90 -25.46
CA MET A 208 -45.94 -22.52 -25.77
C MET A 208 -47.04 -22.44 -24.67
N ALA A 209 -47.65 -21.24 -24.51
CA ALA A 209 -49.09 -21.00 -24.75
C ALA A 209 -49.53 -19.52 -24.55
N THR A 210 -49.86 -18.85 -25.66
CA THR A 210 -51.06 -18.02 -25.94
C THR A 210 -51.62 -17.03 -24.89
N ASN A 211 -51.53 -15.72 -25.17
CA ASN A 211 -52.66 -14.84 -25.56
C ASN A 211 -52.24 -13.35 -25.56
N ALA A 212 -52.55 -12.66 -26.66
CA ALA A 212 -52.39 -11.21 -26.88
C ALA A 212 -53.62 -10.42 -26.31
N PRO A 213 -53.79 -9.08 -26.46
CA PRO A 213 -52.99 -8.10 -27.25
C PRO A 213 -52.88 -6.63 -26.70
N VAL A 214 -52.09 -5.82 -27.45
CA VAL A 214 -52.10 -4.34 -27.71
C VAL A 214 -51.52 -3.33 -26.69
N ARG A 215 -50.48 -2.59 -27.14
CA ARG A 215 -50.36 -1.11 -27.33
C ARG A 215 -48.90 -0.80 -27.77
N VAL A 216 -48.59 -0.51 -29.03
CA VAL A 216 -48.74 0.74 -29.84
C VAL A 216 -47.72 1.83 -29.45
N ASP A 217 -46.79 2.07 -30.40
CA ASP A 217 -45.99 3.27 -30.73
C ASP A 217 -45.03 3.84 -29.64
N ASP A 218 -43.86 4.39 -29.91
CA ASP A 218 -43.35 5.12 -31.08
C ASP A 218 -41.81 4.97 -31.18
N ASP A 219 -41.32 5.19 -32.40
CA ASP A 219 -39.94 5.36 -32.81
C ASP A 219 -39.23 6.52 -32.07
N GLU A 220 -37.91 6.42 -31.92
CA GLU A 220 -36.95 7.39 -32.50
C GLU A 220 -35.52 7.08 -32.03
N ASP A 221 -34.68 6.78 -33.01
CA ASP A 221 -33.23 6.77 -32.97
C ASP A 221 -32.68 8.12 -32.47
N ASP A 222 -31.63 8.09 -31.66
CA ASP A 222 -30.67 9.20 -31.66
C ASP A 222 -29.28 8.67 -31.30
N ASP A 223 -28.53 8.40 -32.37
CA ASP A 223 -27.09 8.29 -32.41
C ASP A 223 -26.47 9.65 -32.07
N ALA A 224 -25.65 9.71 -31.02
CA ALA A 224 -24.73 10.82 -30.81
C ALA A 224 -23.33 10.26 -30.53
N ASP A 225 -22.68 9.93 -31.65
CA ASP A 225 -21.26 9.70 -31.80
C ASP A 225 -20.52 11.03 -31.54
N TYR A 226 -19.71 11.09 -30.48
CA TYR A 226 -18.82 12.21 -30.22
C TYR A 226 -17.39 11.72 -30.45
N ASP A 227 -16.98 11.73 -31.72
CA ASP A 227 -15.59 11.92 -32.12
C ASP A 227 -15.24 13.40 -31.88
N ASP A 228 -14.28 13.66 -31.00
CA ASP A 228 -13.55 14.93 -30.96
C ASP A 228 -12.07 14.59 -31.10
N ASP A 229 -11.53 15.01 -32.24
CA ASP A 229 -10.22 14.77 -32.77
C ASP A 229 -9.40 16.07 -32.70
N GLU A 230 -8.08 15.90 -32.63
CA GLU A 230 -7.03 16.87 -32.95
C GLU A 230 -6.81 18.11 -32.06
N SER A 231 -5.62 18.16 -31.44
CA SER A 231 -4.47 19.01 -31.86
C SER A 231 -3.47 19.07 -30.69
N ASP A 232 -2.23 18.60 -30.91
CA ASP A 232 -1.02 19.41 -31.14
C ASP A 232 -0.79 20.45 -30.01
N GLU A 233 0.37 20.60 -29.38
CA GLU A 233 1.64 21.01 -29.97
C GLU A 233 2.79 20.73 -28.96
N ASP A 234 3.97 20.42 -29.51
CA ASP A 234 5.29 20.58 -28.90
C ASP A 234 5.43 21.93 -28.17
N GLU A 235 6.40 22.05 -27.24
CA GLU A 235 7.39 23.15 -27.24
C GLU A 235 8.45 22.90 -26.16
N THR A 236 9.69 22.93 -26.61
CA THR A 236 10.94 22.76 -25.90
C THR A 236 11.45 24.09 -25.34
N SER A 237 12.05 24.12 -24.15
CA SER A 237 13.07 25.12 -23.69
C SER A 237 13.26 25.01 -22.18
N SER A 238 14.41 25.25 -21.57
CA SER A 238 15.82 25.41 -21.94
C SER A 238 16.59 25.53 -20.61
N GLU A 239 17.91 25.32 -20.66
CA GLU A 239 18.93 26.03 -19.84
C GLU A 239 18.92 25.78 -18.32
N GLU A 240 19.80 24.93 -17.76
CA GLU A 240 21.23 25.18 -17.51
C GLU A 240 21.53 26.58 -16.96
N GLU A 241 21.60 26.71 -15.63
CA GLU A 241 22.53 27.66 -14.99
C GLU A 241 23.21 27.01 -13.77
N GLU A 242 24.46 26.60 -13.98
CA GLU A 242 25.47 26.47 -12.93
C GLU A 242 25.72 27.84 -12.28
N ILE A 243 25.38 28.00 -11.00
CA ILE A 243 25.96 29.07 -10.17
C ILE A 243 27.09 28.45 -9.34
N SER A 244 28.28 28.65 -9.88
CA SER A 244 29.57 28.66 -9.16
C SER A 244 29.74 29.99 -8.40
N GLU A 245 30.81 30.06 -7.60
CA GLU A 245 31.40 31.23 -6.93
C GLU A 245 31.08 31.32 -5.42
N PHE A 246 31.92 30.71 -4.56
CA PHE A 246 33.19 31.25 -4.04
C PHE A 246 32.98 32.46 -3.12
N LEU A 247 33.06 32.24 -1.81
CA LEU A 247 33.61 33.23 -0.88
C LEU A 247 34.33 32.50 0.26
N ASP A 248 35.65 32.63 0.17
CA ASP A 248 36.63 32.32 1.21
C ASP A 248 36.67 33.44 2.27
N THR A 249 37.32 33.15 3.40
CA THR A 249 37.79 34.04 4.51
C THR A 249 36.82 34.47 5.63
N PRO A 250 37.36 34.76 6.85
CA PRO A 250 38.78 34.79 7.28
C PRO A 250 39.22 33.73 8.29
#